data_AF-A0A318B2K1-F1
#
_entry.id   AF-A0A318B2K1-F1
#
_cell.length_a   1.000
_cell.length_b   1.000
_cell.length_c   1.000
_cell.angle_alpha   90.00
_cell.angle_beta   90.00
_cell.angle_gamma   90.00
#
_symmetry.space_group_name_H-M   'P 1'
#
loop_
_entity.id
_entity.type
_entity.pdbx_description
1 polymer ?
#
loop_
_entity_poly.entity_id
_entity_poly.type
_entity_poly.pdbx_seq_one_letter_code
_entity_poly.pdbx_strand_id
1 'polypeptide(L)'
;WCLGARPQGPAALAEPVNALERVEDAGGAWRGFIDAALAGAYRDLFGRLDWLAVLTAPDFATVRAWRREQEAKLQARLAAEGRRGGLDPAALERFLDHYQRLTAWCAADLPARADFAARLDARRRPAAG
;
A
#
# COMPACT_ATOMS: atom_id res chain seq x y z
N TRP A 1 -6.86 -0.40 3.61
CA TRP A 1 -5.78 0.59 3.46
C TRP A 1 -5.89 1.34 2.12
N CYS A 2 -6.38 0.72 1.04
CA CYS A 2 -6.61 1.36 -0.26
C CYS A 2 -8.04 1.94 -0.44
N LEU A 3 -8.64 2.46 0.64
CA LEU A 3 -10.00 3.01 0.58
C LEU A 3 -10.03 4.19 -0.40
N GLY A 4 -11.02 4.22 -1.27
CA GLY A 4 -11.16 5.28 -2.27
C GLY A 4 -10.23 5.13 -3.47
N ALA A 5 -9.40 4.08 -3.59
CA ALA A 5 -8.54 3.87 -4.76
C ALA A 5 -9.36 3.72 -6.06
N ARG A 6 -8.78 4.14 -7.18
CA ARG A 6 -9.36 4.01 -8.52
C ARG A 6 -8.51 3.12 -9.42
N PRO A 7 -9.06 2.60 -10.53
CA PRO A 7 -8.25 1.97 -11.57
C PRO A 7 -7.09 2.87 -12.01
N GLN A 8 -5.92 2.28 -12.23
CA GLN A 8 -4.73 2.86 -12.83
C GLN A 8 -4.82 2.89 -14.36
N GLY A 9 -5.53 1.92 -14.95
CA GLY A 9 -5.66 1.76 -16.39
C GLY A 9 -4.47 1.08 -17.07
N PRO A 10 -4.65 0.59 -18.31
CA PRO A 10 -3.75 -0.40 -18.92
C PRO A 10 -2.31 0.08 -19.12
N ALA A 11 -2.10 1.37 -19.41
CA ALA A 11 -0.76 1.93 -19.62
C ALA A 11 0.09 1.86 -18.33
N ALA A 12 -0.50 2.21 -17.19
CA ALA A 12 0.19 2.17 -15.90
C ALA A 12 0.44 0.72 -15.40
N LEU A 13 -0.34 -0.24 -15.90
CA LEU A 13 -0.16 -1.67 -15.61
C LEU A 13 0.83 -2.35 -16.54
N ALA A 14 1.35 -1.69 -17.59
CA ALA A 14 2.26 -2.36 -18.53
C ALA A 14 3.55 -2.81 -17.82
N GLU A 15 4.16 -1.89 -17.07
CA GLU A 15 5.45 -2.11 -16.41
C GLU A 15 5.29 -2.63 -14.98
N PRO A 16 6.02 -3.70 -14.58
CA PRO A 16 6.03 -4.19 -13.21
C PRO A 16 6.72 -3.20 -12.26
N VAL A 17 6.21 -3.04 -11.03
CA VAL A 17 6.81 -2.10 -10.06
C VAL A 17 7.81 -2.75 -9.09
N ASN A 18 7.88 -4.08 -9.05
CA ASN A 18 8.79 -4.82 -8.17
C ASN A 18 9.10 -6.23 -8.70
N ALA A 19 9.87 -6.99 -7.93
CA ALA A 19 10.32 -8.33 -8.30
C ALA A 19 9.18 -9.33 -8.43
N LEU A 20 8.22 -9.28 -7.50
CA LEU A 20 7.06 -10.17 -7.52
C LEU A 20 6.21 -9.94 -8.78
N GLU A 21 5.93 -8.71 -9.18
CA GLU A 21 5.18 -8.48 -10.43
C GLU A 21 5.95 -8.89 -11.67
N ARG A 22 7.27 -8.66 -11.69
CA ARG A 22 8.11 -9.02 -12.83
C ARG A 22 8.22 -10.54 -13.02
N VAL A 23 8.31 -11.30 -11.93
CA VAL A 23 8.60 -12.74 -11.98
C VAL A 23 7.32 -13.58 -11.95
N GLU A 24 6.34 -13.21 -11.12
CA GLU A 24 5.15 -14.02 -10.86
C GLU A 24 3.89 -13.47 -11.52
N ASP A 25 3.89 -12.20 -11.92
CA ASP A 25 2.82 -11.57 -12.68
C ASP A 25 3.32 -11.06 -14.04
N ALA A 26 4.25 -11.75 -14.69
CA ALA A 26 4.84 -11.27 -15.95
C ALA A 26 3.76 -10.94 -17.02
N GLY A 27 2.68 -11.74 -17.07
CA GLY A 27 1.52 -11.52 -17.95
C GLY A 27 0.51 -10.47 -17.48
N GLY A 28 0.68 -9.89 -16.29
CA GLY A 28 -0.17 -8.82 -15.76
C GLY A 28 -1.58 -9.23 -15.35
N ALA A 29 -1.85 -10.53 -15.24
CA ALA A 29 -3.16 -11.05 -14.88
C ALA A 29 -3.60 -10.58 -13.48
N TRP A 30 -2.68 -10.57 -12.51
CA TRP A 30 -3.00 -10.17 -11.16
C TRP A 30 -3.19 -8.66 -11.02
N ARG A 31 -2.27 -7.84 -11.54
CA ARG A 31 -2.45 -6.38 -11.51
C ARG A 31 -3.64 -5.93 -12.35
N GLY A 32 -3.93 -6.62 -13.47
CA GLY A 32 -5.15 -6.42 -14.26
C GLY A 32 -6.43 -6.77 -13.51
N PHE A 33 -6.42 -7.86 -12.74
CA PHE A 33 -7.55 -8.22 -11.87
C PHE A 33 -7.81 -7.14 -10.80
N ILE A 34 -6.76 -6.63 -10.15
CA ILE A 34 -6.88 -5.54 -9.16
C ILE A 34 -7.54 -4.32 -9.80
N ASP A 35 -7.07 -3.92 -10.98
CA ASP A 35 -7.60 -2.77 -11.71
C ASP A 35 -9.08 -2.93 -12.08
N ALA A 36 -9.45 -4.10 -12.61
CA ALA A 36 -10.83 -4.43 -12.94
C ALA A 36 -11.74 -4.45 -11.70
N ALA A 37 -11.25 -4.98 -10.57
CA ALA A 37 -11.98 -4.96 -9.31
C ALA A 37 -12.23 -3.52 -8.82
N LEU A 38 -11.22 -2.64 -8.94
CA LEU A 38 -11.35 -1.21 -8.62
C LEU A 38 -12.33 -0.48 -9.54
N ALA A 39 -12.52 -0.96 -10.78
CA ALA A 39 -13.48 -0.39 -11.72
C ALA A 39 -14.93 -0.83 -11.45
N GLY A 40 -15.11 -1.97 -10.76
CA GLY A 40 -16.40 -2.58 -10.45
C GLY A 40 -16.87 -2.29 -9.02
N ALA A 41 -17.11 -3.35 -8.25
CA ALA A 41 -17.76 -3.27 -6.93
C ALA A 41 -17.09 -2.30 -5.94
N TYR A 42 -15.76 -2.13 -6.01
CA TYR A 42 -15.05 -1.19 -5.16
C TYR A 42 -15.39 0.27 -5.50
N ARG A 43 -15.56 0.60 -6.78
CA ARG A 43 -16.01 1.94 -7.19
C ARG A 43 -17.37 2.27 -6.58
N ASP A 44 -18.31 1.33 -6.66
CA ASP A 44 -19.66 1.52 -6.14
C ASP A 44 -19.68 1.61 -4.61
N LEU A 45 -18.82 0.84 -3.93
CA LEU A 45 -18.63 0.95 -2.48
C LEU A 45 -18.02 2.30 -2.10
N PHE A 46 -16.96 2.73 -2.78
CA PHE A 46 -16.25 3.97 -2.47
C PHE A 46 -17.05 5.22 -2.83
N GLY A 47 -17.95 5.14 -3.81
CA GLY A 47 -18.87 6.22 -4.16
C GLY A 47 -19.92 6.52 -3.08
N ARG A 48 -20.00 5.70 -2.02
CA ARG A 48 -20.88 5.93 -0.85
C ARG A 48 -20.19 6.73 0.27
N LEU A 49 -18.91 7.06 0.10
CA LEU A 49 -18.17 7.82 1.10
C LEU A 49 -18.53 9.29 0.96
N ASP A 50 -19.08 9.90 2.02
CA ASP A 50 -19.36 11.33 2.05
C ASP A 50 -18.08 12.15 2.25
N TRP A 51 -17.10 11.60 2.98
CA TRP A 51 -15.81 12.24 3.28
C TRP A 51 -14.67 11.21 3.20
N LEU A 52 -13.57 11.60 2.57
CA LEU A 52 -12.35 10.82 2.43
C LEU A 52 -11.15 11.59 3.01
N ALA A 53 -10.48 10.98 3.98
CA ALA A 53 -9.21 11.44 4.51
C ALA A 53 -8.08 10.48 4.10
N VAL A 54 -6.98 11.03 3.59
CA VAL A 54 -5.77 10.25 3.24
C VAL A 54 -4.54 10.77 3.96
N LEU A 55 -3.77 9.84 4.52
CA LEU A 55 -2.41 10.06 5.01
C LEU A 55 -1.44 9.30 4.11
N THR A 56 -0.47 9.99 3.53
CA THR A 56 0.52 9.38 2.63
C THR A 56 1.90 9.38 3.26
N ALA A 57 2.67 8.32 3.03
CA ALA A 57 4.10 8.31 3.37
C ALA A 57 4.89 9.14 2.34
N PRO A 58 6.15 9.53 2.64
CA PRO A 58 7.01 10.22 1.68
C PRO A 58 7.22 9.43 0.39
N ASP A 59 7.41 8.12 0.53
CA ASP A 59 7.67 7.13 -0.51
C ASP A 59 7.41 5.70 0.03
N PHE A 60 7.50 4.70 -0.85
CA PHE A 60 7.28 3.32 -0.44
C PHE A 60 8.45 2.74 0.38
N ALA A 61 9.67 3.25 0.23
CA ALA A 61 10.80 2.83 1.05
C ALA A 61 10.56 3.14 2.54
N THR A 62 9.94 4.29 2.82
CA THR A 62 9.51 4.68 4.17
C THR A 62 8.42 3.75 4.70
N VAL A 63 7.45 3.35 3.85
CA VAL A 63 6.45 2.33 4.22
C VAL A 63 7.11 1.01 4.62
N ARG A 64 8.13 0.56 3.86
CA ARG A 64 8.89 -0.65 4.20
C ARG A 64 9.60 -0.50 5.54
N ALA A 65 10.29 0.62 5.79
CA ALA A 65 10.95 0.88 7.05
C ALA A 65 9.97 0.86 8.23
N TRP A 66 8.82 1.51 8.09
CA TRP A 66 7.78 1.50 9.13
C TRP A 66 7.22 0.11 9.38
N ARG A 67 7.05 -0.70 8.33
CA ARG A 67 6.55 -2.05 8.50
C ARG A 67 7.58 -2.95 9.19
N ARG A 68 8.87 -2.80 8.88
CA ARG A 68 9.97 -3.49 9.61
C ARG A 68 9.97 -3.13 11.09
N GLU A 69 9.78 -1.85 11.43
CA GLU A 69 9.66 -1.41 12.83
C GLU A 69 8.45 -2.04 13.54
N GLN A 70 7.30 -2.12 12.85
CA GLN A 70 6.10 -2.77 13.40
C GLN A 70 6.32 -4.28 13.62
N GLU A 71 6.95 -4.96 12.66
CA GLU A 71 7.23 -6.40 12.73
C GLU A 71 8.19 -6.71 13.88
N ALA A 72 9.26 -5.93 14.05
CA ALA A 72 10.19 -6.07 15.15
C ALA A 72 9.54 -5.86 16.52
N LYS A 73 8.65 -4.86 16.64
CA LYS A 73 7.88 -4.63 17.87
C LYS A 73 6.93 -5.79 18.18
N LEU A 74 6.28 -6.36 17.16
CA LEU A 74 5.43 -7.54 17.31
C LEU A 74 6.23 -8.75 17.80
N GLN A 75 7.37 -9.04 17.18
CA GLN A 75 8.25 -10.14 17.55
C GLN A 75 8.77 -9.99 18.98
N ALA A 76 9.21 -8.78 19.36
CA ALA A 76 9.65 -8.50 20.73
C ALA A 76 8.54 -8.72 21.76
N ARG A 77 7.32 -8.26 21.47
CA ARG A 77 6.16 -8.48 22.35
C ARG A 77 5.84 -9.98 22.50
N LEU A 78 5.81 -10.73 21.39
CA LEU A 78 5.54 -12.16 21.42
C LEU A 78 6.62 -12.92 22.21
N ALA A 79 7.89 -12.56 22.02
CA ALA A 79 8.98 -13.16 22.78
C ALA A 79 8.85 -12.92 24.29
N ALA A 80 8.44 -11.71 24.71
CA ALA A 80 8.15 -11.40 26.11
C ALA A 80 6.98 -12.22 26.69
N GLU A 81 6.03 -12.64 25.84
CA GLU A 81 4.94 -13.56 26.19
C GLU A 81 5.34 -15.05 26.10
N GLY A 82 6.61 -15.37 25.82
CA GLY A 82 7.08 -16.75 25.61
C GLY A 82 6.61 -17.39 24.31
N ARG A 83 6.16 -16.58 23.34
CA ARG A 83 5.61 -17.02 22.05
C ARG A 83 6.57 -16.66 20.90
N ARG A 84 6.43 -17.37 19.79
CA ARG A 84 7.09 -17.04 18.51
C ARG A 84 6.04 -16.68 17.47
N GLY A 85 6.37 -15.77 16.56
CA GLY A 85 5.51 -15.37 15.46
C GLY A 85 6.06 -14.17 14.71
N GLY A 86 5.32 -13.72 13.70
CA GLY A 86 5.76 -12.69 12.77
C GLY A 86 6.51 -13.27 11.57
N LEU A 87 6.86 -12.39 10.63
CA LEU A 87 7.57 -12.71 9.40
C LEU A 87 9.08 -12.52 9.58
N ASP A 88 9.85 -13.41 8.98
CA ASP A 88 11.29 -13.15 8.79
C ASP A 88 11.50 -11.98 7.79
N PRO A 89 12.72 -11.43 7.70
CA PRO A 89 12.98 -10.30 6.81
C PRO A 89 12.63 -10.54 5.34
N ALA A 90 12.90 -11.72 4.79
CA ALA A 90 12.62 -12.02 3.38
C ALA A 90 11.12 -12.17 3.14
N ALA A 91 10.41 -12.86 4.05
CA ALA A 91 8.97 -12.99 4.02
C ALA A 91 8.26 -11.64 4.17
N LEU A 92 8.81 -10.72 4.98
CA LEU A 92 8.27 -9.37 5.13
C LEU A 92 8.44 -8.53 3.85
N GLU A 93 9.60 -8.59 3.19
CA GLU A 93 9.80 -7.89 1.92
C GLU A 93 8.85 -8.42 0.83
N ARG A 94 8.74 -9.74 0.72
CA ARG A 94 7.77 -10.38 -0.19
C ARG A 94 6.35 -9.96 0.14
N PHE A 95 5.97 -9.92 1.42
CA PHE A 95 4.66 -9.44 1.84
C PHE A 95 4.43 -8.01 1.36
N LEU A 96 5.37 -7.10 1.58
CA LEU A 96 5.27 -5.68 1.17
C LEU A 96 5.17 -5.49 -0.35
N ASP A 97 5.81 -6.35 -1.14
CA ASP A 97 5.73 -6.29 -2.61
C ASP A 97 4.28 -6.42 -3.12
N HIS A 98 3.43 -7.19 -2.44
CA HIS A 98 2.01 -7.32 -2.82
C HIS A 98 1.23 -6.00 -2.67
N TYR A 99 1.75 -5.04 -1.89
CA TYR A 99 1.06 -3.79 -1.55
C TYR A 99 1.66 -2.59 -2.29
N GLN A 100 2.84 -2.72 -2.88
CA GLN A 100 3.61 -1.59 -3.41
C GLN A 100 2.85 -0.79 -4.45
N ARG A 101 2.38 -1.44 -5.52
CA ARG A 101 1.71 -0.75 -6.63
C ARG A 101 0.56 0.10 -6.15
N LEU A 102 -0.38 -0.52 -5.44
CA LEU A 102 -1.60 0.18 -5.03
C LEU A 102 -1.32 1.21 -3.92
N THR A 103 -0.27 1.04 -3.10
CA THR A 103 0.14 2.06 -2.11
C THR A 103 0.73 3.28 -2.79
N ALA A 104 1.66 3.07 -3.73
CA ALA A 104 2.23 4.16 -4.51
C ALA A 104 1.16 4.89 -5.33
N TRP A 105 0.23 4.13 -5.93
CA TRP A 105 -0.89 4.71 -6.66
C TRP A 105 -1.81 5.54 -5.76
N CYS A 106 -2.21 5.02 -4.60
CA CYS A 106 -3.02 5.78 -3.65
C CYS A 106 -2.29 7.07 -3.22
N ALA A 107 -0.97 7.02 -3.01
CA ALA A 107 -0.20 8.19 -2.62
C ALA A 107 -0.13 9.26 -3.71
N ALA A 108 -0.20 8.86 -4.99
CA ALA A 108 -0.20 9.77 -6.13
C ALA A 108 -1.60 10.33 -6.47
N ASP A 109 -2.65 9.51 -6.38
CA ASP A 109 -3.99 9.84 -6.87
C ASP A 109 -4.93 10.38 -5.77
N LEU A 110 -4.92 9.81 -4.56
CA LEU A 110 -5.86 10.18 -3.49
C LEU A 110 -5.76 11.66 -3.07
N PRO A 111 -4.56 12.27 -2.89
CA PRO A 111 -4.45 13.61 -2.31
C PRO A 111 -5.19 14.70 -3.08
N ALA A 112 -5.34 14.56 -4.39
CA ALA A 112 -5.98 15.58 -5.23
C ALA A 112 -7.51 15.61 -5.11
N ARG A 113 -8.11 14.63 -4.45
CA ARG A 113 -9.57 14.42 -4.45
C ARG A 113 -10.13 13.90 -3.12
N ALA A 114 -9.28 13.79 -2.10
CA ALA A 114 -9.71 13.54 -0.74
C ALA A 114 -10.08 14.88 -0.10
N ASP A 115 -11.11 14.89 0.73
CA ASP A 115 -11.53 16.07 1.50
C ASP A 115 -10.46 16.51 2.51
N PHE A 116 -9.62 15.56 2.94
CA PHE A 116 -8.41 15.83 3.71
C PHE A 116 -7.24 15.01 3.18
N ALA A 117 -6.11 15.66 2.95
CA ALA A 117 -4.86 15.00 2.59
C ALA A 117 -3.71 15.55 3.44
N ALA A 118 -2.94 14.66 4.05
CA ALA A 118 -1.68 15.02 4.69
C ALA A 118 -0.57 14.05 4.31
N ARG A 119 0.54 14.61 3.83
CA ARG A 119 1.78 13.86 3.64
C ARG A 119 2.53 13.81 4.95
N LEU A 120 2.95 12.63 5.37
CA LEU A 120 3.75 12.42 6.57
C LEU A 120 5.24 12.47 6.24
N ASP A 121 6.06 12.91 7.18
CA ASP A 121 7.52 12.73 7.15
C ASP A 121 7.90 11.30 7.59
N ALA A 122 9.18 10.95 7.49
CA ALA A 122 9.68 9.63 7.91
C ALA A 122 9.46 9.31 9.40
N ARG A 123 9.20 10.33 10.23
CA ARG A 123 8.89 10.21 11.67
C ARG A 123 7.37 10.16 11.93
N ARG A 124 6.55 10.01 10.89
CA ARG A 124 5.08 9.93 10.94
C ARG A 124 4.42 11.22 11.44
N ARG A 125 5.08 12.37 11.27
CA ARG A 125 4.52 13.70 11.57
C ARG A 125 3.98 14.30 10.27
N PRO A 126 2.91 15.12 10.31
CA PRO A 126 2.53 15.90 9.14
C PRO A 126 3.72 16.72 8.64
N ALA A 127 4.07 16.58 7.37
CA ALA A 127 5.08 17.41 6.74
C ALA A 127 4.54 18.85 6.65
N ALA A 128 5.39 19.84 6.92
CA ALA A 128 5.06 21.22 6.60
C ALA A 128 4.91 21.35 5.08
N GLY A 129 3.83 22.03 4.66
CA GLY A 129 3.54 22.30 3.24
C GLY A 129 4.54 23.25 2.60
#